data_AF-A0A838FJJ3-F1
#
_entry.id   AF-A0A838FJJ3-F1
#
_cell.length_a   1.000
_cell.length_b   1.000
_cell.length_c   1.000
_cell.angle_alpha   90.00
_cell.angle_beta   90.00
_cell.angle_gamma   90.00
#
_symmetry.space_group_name_H-M   'P 1'
#
loop_
_entity.id
_entity.type
_entity.pdbx_description
1 polymer ?
#
loop_
_entity_poly.entity_id
_entity_poly.type
_entity_poly.pdbx_seq_one_letter_code
_entity_poly.pdbx_strand_id
1 'polypeptide(L)'
;MTDWLDEMGHYEVPVDEHPHGDRVRLQANHYVTGRGGGHDIDLRRFALEGMRLYGRLTDIEGTKLDFASDLGENLDHADEVSEGIKTAIDEHIEREDLDAPGEERYTPVWRPEREPAELDLAANGIRAVVWCLGFGRDYRWIDVPVFDGNGYPTHERGVTAVKGLYFLGLPWLHTWGSGRFAGIERDARHLAESILERRGSETRSRYAAA
;
A
#
# COMPACT_ATOMS: atom_id res chain seq x y z
N MET A 1 -7.96 -14.71 1.95
CA MET A 1 -8.19 -13.35 1.38
C MET A 1 -7.21 -13.00 0.26
N THR A 2 -5.88 -13.04 0.47
CA THR A 2 -4.91 -12.62 -0.56
C THR A 2 -5.00 -13.43 -1.85
N ASP A 3 -5.24 -14.73 -1.73
CA ASP A 3 -5.30 -15.66 -2.86
C ASP A 3 -6.55 -15.38 -3.71
N TRP A 4 -7.71 -15.15 -3.05
CA TRP A 4 -8.92 -14.70 -3.73
C TRP A 4 -8.73 -13.38 -4.47
N LEU A 5 -8.03 -12.40 -3.87
CA LEU A 5 -7.76 -11.13 -4.55
C LEU A 5 -6.88 -11.31 -5.79
N ASP A 6 -5.97 -12.29 -5.79
CA ASP A 6 -5.15 -12.65 -6.94
C ASP A 6 -6.00 -13.35 -8.02
N GLU A 7 -6.81 -14.32 -7.63
CA GLU A 7 -7.70 -15.06 -8.53
C GLU A 7 -8.74 -14.17 -9.20
N MET A 8 -9.31 -13.22 -8.46
CA MET A 8 -10.22 -12.20 -8.98
C MET A 8 -9.51 -11.15 -9.86
N GLY A 9 -8.19 -11.20 -9.99
CA GLY A 9 -7.41 -10.29 -10.83
C GLY A 9 -7.20 -8.89 -10.26
N HIS A 10 -7.47 -8.64 -8.97
CA HIS A 10 -7.33 -7.29 -8.39
C HIS A 10 -5.89 -6.76 -8.46
N TYR A 11 -4.89 -7.64 -8.42
CA TYR A 11 -3.48 -7.24 -8.58
C TYR A 11 -3.08 -6.94 -10.02
N GLU A 12 -3.95 -7.23 -10.99
CA GLU A 12 -3.72 -7.03 -12.42
C GLU A 12 -4.37 -5.75 -12.97
N VAL A 13 -5.32 -5.17 -12.22
CA VAL A 13 -6.03 -3.95 -12.63
C VAL A 13 -5.02 -2.81 -12.82
N PRO A 14 -4.92 -2.25 -14.04
CA PRO A 14 -4.08 -1.08 -14.30
C PRO A 14 -4.56 0.16 -13.54
N VAL A 15 -3.61 0.97 -13.09
CA VAL A 15 -3.86 2.21 -12.36
C VAL A 15 -4.73 3.22 -13.11
N ASP A 16 -4.65 3.23 -14.45
CA ASP A 16 -5.44 4.05 -15.36
C ASP A 16 -6.88 3.56 -15.54
N GLU A 17 -7.13 2.29 -15.24
CA GLU A 17 -8.48 1.69 -15.22
C GLU A 17 -9.13 1.75 -13.83
N HIS A 18 -8.36 2.09 -12.79
CA HIS A 18 -8.88 2.14 -11.42
C HIS A 18 -9.81 3.35 -11.22
N PRO A 19 -11.00 3.19 -10.61
CA PRO A 19 -11.96 4.30 -10.37
C PRO A 19 -11.43 5.49 -9.56
N HIS A 20 -10.29 5.31 -8.89
CA HIS A 20 -9.64 6.34 -8.07
C HIS A 20 -8.40 6.93 -8.75
N GLY A 21 -8.05 6.44 -9.95
CA GLY A 21 -6.89 6.85 -10.74
C GLY A 21 -5.62 6.89 -9.90
N ASP A 22 -4.79 7.91 -10.11
CA ASP A 22 -3.52 8.08 -9.40
C ASP A 22 -3.62 8.18 -7.87
N ARG A 23 -4.81 8.42 -7.30
CA ARG A 23 -4.97 8.50 -5.84
C ARG A 23 -4.70 7.17 -5.14
N VAL A 24 -4.83 6.04 -5.85
CA VAL A 24 -4.50 4.71 -5.28
C VAL A 24 -3.03 4.57 -4.94
N ARG A 25 -2.14 5.33 -5.59
CA ARG A 25 -0.70 5.36 -5.30
C ARG A 25 -0.39 5.82 -3.87
N LEU A 26 -1.34 6.51 -3.24
CA LEU A 26 -1.24 7.06 -1.88
C LEU A 26 -2.00 6.24 -0.85
N GLN A 27 -2.74 5.20 -1.27
CA GLN A 27 -3.49 4.36 -0.34
C GLN A 27 -2.55 3.44 0.45
N ALA A 28 -2.90 3.22 1.72
CA ALA A 28 -2.16 2.32 2.59
C ALA A 28 -2.31 0.86 2.10
N ASN A 29 -1.25 0.07 2.28
CA ASN A 29 -1.35 -1.37 2.08
C ASN A 29 -2.08 -2.03 3.25
N HIS A 30 -2.76 -3.14 2.99
CA HIS A 30 -3.34 -3.98 4.03
C HIS A 30 -2.26 -4.52 4.97
N TYR A 31 -2.61 -4.65 6.25
CA TYR A 31 -1.79 -5.39 7.19
C TYR A 31 -1.83 -6.87 6.82
N VAL A 32 -0.65 -7.44 6.61
CA VAL A 32 -0.48 -8.86 6.30
C VAL A 32 0.57 -9.44 7.23
N THR A 33 0.31 -10.62 7.77
CA THR A 33 1.32 -11.42 8.46
C THR A 33 1.57 -12.70 7.67
N GLY A 34 2.84 -12.93 7.35
CA GLY A 34 3.32 -14.23 6.85
C GLY A 34 3.92 -15.09 7.96
N ARG A 35 3.93 -14.61 9.22
CA ARG A 35 4.55 -15.32 10.34
C ARG A 35 3.61 -16.41 10.85
N GLY A 36 4.16 -17.62 11.03
CA GLY A 36 3.40 -18.74 11.61
C GLY A 36 2.28 -19.28 10.71
N GLY A 37 2.42 -19.15 9.39
CA GLY A 37 1.40 -19.57 8.41
C GLY A 37 0.42 -18.48 7.99
N GLY A 38 0.54 -17.28 8.59
CA GLY A 38 -0.40 -16.18 8.37
C GLY A 38 -1.70 -16.35 9.16
N HIS A 39 -2.25 -15.23 9.61
CA HIS A 39 -3.47 -15.15 10.40
C HIS A 39 -3.99 -13.72 10.36
N ASP A 40 -5.24 -13.51 10.75
CA ASP A 40 -5.80 -12.17 10.82
C ASP A 40 -5.17 -11.38 11.96
N ILE A 41 -4.81 -10.13 11.66
CA ILE A 41 -4.34 -9.17 12.66
C ILE A 41 -5.55 -8.35 13.10
N ASP A 42 -5.97 -8.53 14.34
CA ASP A 42 -7.09 -7.81 14.94
C ASP A 42 -6.59 -6.87 16.04
N LEU A 43 -6.56 -5.56 15.73
CA LEU A 43 -6.15 -4.54 16.69
C LEU A 43 -7.09 -4.46 17.90
N ARG A 44 -8.38 -4.75 17.72
CA ARG A 44 -9.38 -4.74 18.79
C ARG A 44 -9.13 -5.91 19.76
N ARG A 45 -8.74 -7.07 19.24
CA ARG A 45 -8.29 -8.19 20.08
C ARG A 45 -7.03 -7.84 20.86
N PHE A 46 -6.03 -7.22 20.23
CA PHE A 46 -4.84 -6.78 20.95
C PHE A 46 -5.16 -5.77 22.07
N ALA A 47 -6.19 -4.94 21.91
CA ALA A 47 -6.67 -4.06 22.97
C ALA A 47 -7.18 -4.85 24.20
N LEU A 48 -7.90 -5.94 23.99
CA LEU A 48 -8.32 -6.86 25.06
C LEU A 48 -7.13 -7.56 25.73
N GLU A 49 -6.04 -7.77 25.00
CA GLU A 49 -4.79 -8.35 25.49
C GLU A 49 -3.88 -7.33 26.20
N GLY A 50 -4.32 -6.06 26.31
CA GLY A 50 -3.65 -5.01 27.07
C GLY A 50 -2.89 -3.98 26.21
N MET A 51 -2.96 -4.07 24.88
CA MET A 51 -2.41 -3.03 24.01
C MET A 51 -3.21 -1.75 24.15
N ARG A 52 -2.52 -0.62 24.35
CA ARG A 52 -3.18 0.69 24.36
C ARG A 52 -3.17 1.26 22.95
N LEU A 53 -4.36 1.44 22.40
CA LEU A 53 -4.59 2.10 21.13
C LEU A 53 -4.88 3.58 21.33
N TYR A 54 -4.41 4.39 20.39
CA TYR A 54 -4.62 5.84 20.35
C TYR A 54 -5.04 6.22 18.93
N GLY A 55 -5.67 7.38 18.80
CA GLY A 55 -5.94 7.96 17.48
C GLY A 55 -4.65 8.38 16.78
N ARG A 56 -4.80 9.10 15.66
CA ARG A 56 -3.65 9.58 14.91
C ARG A 56 -2.83 10.57 15.74
N LEU A 57 -1.52 10.33 15.81
CA LEU A 57 -0.57 11.26 16.44
C LEU A 57 -0.56 12.59 15.68
N THR A 58 -0.82 13.69 16.36
CA THR A 58 -0.91 15.04 15.79
C THR A 58 0.26 15.93 16.17
N ASP A 59 0.82 15.76 17.38
CA ASP A 59 1.94 16.58 17.84
C ASP A 59 2.82 15.84 18.86
N ILE A 60 4.05 16.34 19.02
CA ILE A 60 5.03 15.86 19.99
C ILE A 60 5.73 17.06 20.64
N GLU A 61 5.47 17.28 21.93
CA GLU A 61 6.16 18.29 22.73
C GLU A 61 6.93 17.62 23.88
N GLY A 62 8.25 17.48 23.70
CA GLY A 62 9.12 16.85 24.70
C GLY A 62 8.73 15.39 24.95
N THR A 63 8.09 15.11 26.09
CA THR A 63 7.60 13.77 26.47
C THR A 63 6.09 13.60 26.25
N LYS A 64 5.39 14.64 25.82
CA LYS A 64 3.94 14.60 25.58
C LYS A 64 3.66 14.31 24.12
N LEU A 65 2.74 13.39 23.89
CA LEU A 65 2.17 13.05 22.59
C LEU A 65 0.71 13.46 22.56
N ASP A 66 0.31 14.14 21.51
CA ASP A 66 -1.08 14.53 21.28
C ASP A 66 -1.69 13.69 20.17
N PHE A 67 -2.96 13.30 20.34
CA PHE A 67 -3.68 12.45 19.41
C PHE A 67 -5.02 13.08 19.01
N ALA A 68 -5.40 12.84 17.77
CA ALA A 68 -6.76 13.09 17.31
C ALA A 68 -7.76 12.14 17.99
N SER A 69 -9.01 12.58 18.14
CA SER A 69 -10.13 11.75 18.60
C SER A 69 -10.76 11.03 17.41
N ASP A 70 -9.97 10.18 16.75
CA ASP A 70 -10.36 9.44 15.55
C ASP A 70 -10.11 7.92 15.69
N LEU A 71 -9.85 7.41 16.90
CA LEU A 71 -9.50 6.00 17.09
C LEU A 71 -10.66 5.07 16.71
N GLY A 72 -11.86 5.32 17.23
CA GLY A 72 -13.04 4.52 16.94
C GLY A 72 -13.40 4.55 15.47
N GLU A 73 -13.35 5.73 14.85
CA GLU A 73 -13.60 5.91 13.41
C GLU A 73 -12.59 5.12 12.57
N ASN A 74 -11.29 5.23 12.88
CA ASN A 74 -10.25 4.51 12.14
C ASN A 74 -10.38 2.99 12.27
N LEU A 75 -10.77 2.47 13.45
CA LEU A 75 -11.02 1.05 13.65
C LEU A 75 -12.27 0.57 12.91
N ASP A 76 -13.37 1.33 12.98
CA ASP A 76 -14.60 1.00 12.27
C ASP A 76 -14.36 0.99 10.75
N HIS A 77 -13.61 1.97 10.23
CA HIS A 77 -13.23 2.02 8.83
C HIS A 77 -12.35 0.84 8.39
N ALA A 78 -11.40 0.40 9.23
CA ALA A 78 -10.58 -0.77 8.94
C ALA A 78 -11.42 -2.06 8.84
N ASP A 79 -12.40 -2.22 9.73
CA ASP A 79 -13.33 -3.35 9.71
C ASP A 79 -14.21 -3.31 8.45
N GLU A 80 -14.73 -2.13 8.07
CA GLU A 80 -15.51 -1.94 6.85
C GLU A 80 -14.73 -2.31 5.58
N VAL A 81 -13.45 -1.92 5.48
CA VAL A 81 -12.59 -2.29 4.35
C VAL A 81 -12.39 -3.81 4.28
N SER A 82 -12.14 -4.45 5.42
CA SER A 82 -11.99 -5.90 5.49
C SER A 82 -13.27 -6.63 5.06
N GLU A 83 -14.42 -6.25 5.62
CA GLU A 83 -15.70 -6.89 5.27
C GLU A 83 -16.11 -6.59 3.82
N GLY A 84 -15.81 -5.41 3.29
CA GLY A 84 -16.03 -5.08 1.88
C GLY A 84 -15.23 -5.99 0.93
N ILE A 85 -14.00 -6.36 1.29
CA ILE A 85 -13.22 -7.35 0.52
C ILE A 85 -13.89 -8.73 0.58
N LYS A 86 -14.36 -9.16 1.76
CA LYS A 86 -15.08 -10.43 1.90
C LYS A 86 -16.37 -10.44 1.08
N THR A 87 -17.13 -9.34 1.08
CA THR A 87 -18.31 -9.20 0.21
C THR A 87 -17.96 -9.38 -1.25
N ALA A 88 -16.90 -8.73 -1.74
CA ALA A 88 -16.47 -8.89 -3.14
C ALA A 88 -16.06 -10.34 -3.47
N ILE A 89 -15.43 -11.04 -2.53
CA ILE A 89 -15.08 -12.46 -2.66
C ILE A 89 -16.33 -13.33 -2.74
N ASP A 90 -17.30 -13.13 -1.84
CA ASP A 90 -18.54 -13.91 -1.83
C ASP A 90 -19.36 -13.69 -3.11
N GLU A 91 -19.44 -12.44 -3.60
CA GLU A 91 -20.07 -12.10 -4.88
C GLU A 91 -19.37 -12.77 -6.08
N HIS A 92 -18.05 -12.96 -6.01
CA HIS A 92 -17.31 -13.69 -7.02
C HIS A 92 -17.58 -15.19 -6.97
N ILE A 93 -17.56 -15.80 -5.77
CA ILE A 93 -17.88 -17.21 -5.55
C ILE A 93 -19.28 -17.53 -6.09
N GLU A 94 -20.27 -16.70 -5.77
CA GLU A 94 -21.65 -16.87 -6.25
C GLU A 94 -21.75 -16.72 -7.77
N ARG A 95 -21.06 -15.73 -8.35
CA ARG A 95 -21.10 -15.46 -9.81
C ARG A 95 -20.49 -16.58 -10.63
N GLU A 96 -19.38 -17.15 -10.15
CA GLU A 96 -18.63 -18.18 -10.86
C GLU A 96 -19.02 -19.62 -10.45
N ASP A 97 -20.01 -19.77 -9.55
CA ASP A 97 -20.50 -21.06 -9.01
C ASP A 97 -19.37 -21.91 -8.41
N LEU A 98 -18.51 -21.28 -7.59
CA LEU A 98 -17.34 -21.92 -6.99
C LEU A 98 -17.69 -22.66 -5.69
N ASP A 99 -17.07 -23.83 -5.49
CA ASP A 99 -17.15 -24.55 -4.22
C ASP A 99 -16.08 -24.00 -3.25
N ALA A 100 -16.52 -23.18 -2.31
CA ALA A 100 -15.66 -22.53 -1.31
C ALA A 100 -16.26 -22.60 0.09
N PRO A 101 -15.44 -22.75 1.14
CA PRO A 101 -15.94 -22.72 2.52
C PRO A 101 -16.49 -21.33 2.87
N GLY A 102 -17.64 -21.29 3.53
CA GLY A 102 -18.18 -20.06 4.09
C GLY A 102 -17.38 -19.57 5.30
N GLU A 103 -17.31 -18.25 5.45
CA GLU A 103 -16.69 -17.57 6.59
C GLU A 103 -17.73 -16.75 7.36
N GLU A 104 -17.66 -16.74 8.70
CA GLU A 104 -18.51 -15.87 9.51
C GLU A 104 -18.10 -14.39 9.34
N ARG A 105 -19.10 -13.51 9.27
CA ARG A 105 -18.87 -12.06 9.21
C ARG A 105 -18.25 -11.55 10.50
N TYR A 106 -17.31 -10.63 10.38
CA TYR A 106 -16.61 -10.09 11.54
C TYR A 106 -17.54 -9.23 12.40
N THR A 107 -17.42 -9.36 13.72
CA THR A 107 -18.07 -8.47 14.70
C THR A 107 -16.99 -7.85 15.59
N PRO A 108 -16.96 -6.52 15.76
CA PRO A 108 -15.97 -5.86 16.60
C PRO A 108 -15.96 -6.43 18.02
N VAL A 109 -14.81 -7.01 18.43
CA VAL A 109 -14.65 -7.62 19.75
C VAL A 109 -14.40 -6.60 20.87
N TRP A 110 -14.04 -5.37 20.50
CA TRP A 110 -13.75 -4.29 21.44
C TRP A 110 -13.99 -2.93 20.79
N ARG A 111 -14.39 -1.94 21.60
CA ARG A 111 -14.51 -0.53 21.21
C ARG A 111 -13.85 0.35 22.27
N PRO A 112 -13.22 1.48 21.89
CA PRO A 112 -12.65 2.40 22.85
C PRO A 112 -13.75 2.97 23.76
N GLU A 113 -13.65 2.77 25.07
CA GLU A 113 -14.50 3.47 26.06
C GLU A 113 -14.16 4.96 26.15
N ARG A 114 -12.91 5.29 25.83
CA ARG A 114 -12.34 6.64 25.84
C ARG A 114 -11.26 6.74 24.78
N GLU A 115 -11.06 7.95 24.28
CA GLU A 115 -9.99 8.29 23.35
C GLU A 115 -9.10 9.35 24.01
N PRO A 116 -8.02 8.95 24.69
CA PRO A 116 -7.13 9.91 25.34
C PRO A 116 -6.47 10.81 24.29
N ALA A 117 -6.70 12.12 24.41
CA ALA A 117 -6.09 13.11 23.53
C ALA A 117 -4.58 13.27 23.79
N GLU A 118 -4.08 12.86 24.96
CA GLU A 118 -2.68 13.06 25.35
C GLU A 118 -2.08 11.81 26.00
N LEU A 119 -0.78 11.61 25.79
CA LEU A 119 0.06 10.65 26.52
C LEU A 119 1.38 11.29 26.92
N ASP A 120 1.65 11.39 28.22
CA ASP A 120 2.99 11.67 28.72
C ASP A 120 3.80 10.37 28.83
N LEU A 121 4.82 10.23 27.99
CA LEU A 121 5.70 9.07 27.92
C LEU A 121 6.44 8.84 29.23
N ALA A 122 6.99 9.89 29.84
CA ALA A 122 7.80 9.77 31.06
C ALA A 122 6.94 9.39 32.27
N ALA A 123 5.76 10.02 32.41
CA ALA A 123 4.80 9.69 33.46
C ALA A 123 4.26 8.26 33.35
N ASN A 124 4.22 7.70 32.14
CA ASN A 124 3.84 6.30 31.89
C ASN A 124 5.03 5.33 31.88
N GLY A 125 6.24 5.80 32.23
CA GLY A 125 7.44 4.96 32.30
C GLY A 125 7.96 4.48 30.94
N ILE A 126 7.51 5.08 29.84
CA ILE A 126 7.95 4.76 28.48
C ILE A 126 9.31 5.43 28.25
N ARG A 127 10.35 4.62 27.99
CA ARG A 127 11.74 5.08 27.84
C ARG A 127 12.27 5.03 26.40
N ALA A 128 11.57 4.31 25.53
CA ALA A 128 11.95 4.14 24.14
C ALA A 128 10.70 4.12 23.27
N VAL A 129 10.81 4.71 22.08
CA VAL A 129 9.79 4.70 21.04
C VAL A 129 10.42 4.08 19.80
N VAL A 130 9.74 3.11 19.20
CA VAL A 130 10.14 2.49 17.94
C VAL A 130 9.15 2.95 16.87
N TRP A 131 9.64 3.74 15.91
CA TRP A 131 8.82 4.25 14.82
C TRP A 131 8.70 3.21 13.71
N CYS A 132 7.52 2.62 13.59
CA CYS A 132 7.17 1.63 12.56
C CYS A 132 6.30 2.26 11.46
N LEU A 133 6.60 3.50 11.03
CA LEU A 133 5.78 4.30 10.11
C LEU A 133 6.16 4.14 8.62
N GLY A 134 7.00 3.15 8.31
CA GLY A 134 7.49 2.92 6.95
C GLY A 134 8.63 3.88 6.55
N PHE A 135 8.76 4.10 5.24
CA PHE A 135 9.88 4.84 4.65
C PHE A 135 9.38 5.83 3.59
N GLY A 136 10.03 6.99 3.50
CA GLY A 136 9.89 7.91 2.38
C GLY A 136 10.80 7.54 1.20
N ARG A 137 10.48 8.05 0.02
CA ARG A 137 11.33 7.92 -1.17
C ARG A 137 12.37 9.04 -1.17
N ASP A 138 13.65 8.71 -1.32
CA ASP A 138 14.72 9.69 -1.44
C ASP A 138 15.25 9.73 -2.89
N TYR A 139 14.79 10.73 -3.63
CA TYR A 139 15.19 10.97 -5.02
C TYR A 139 16.23 12.09 -5.18
N ARG A 140 16.80 12.62 -4.07
CA ARG A 140 17.71 13.78 -4.14
C ARG A 140 18.99 13.54 -4.93
N TRP A 141 19.33 12.28 -5.21
CA TRP A 141 20.47 11.89 -6.03
C TRP A 141 20.19 11.93 -7.54
N ILE A 142 18.93 12.09 -7.95
CA ILE A 142 18.50 12.18 -9.36
C ILE A 142 18.40 13.66 -9.73
N ASP A 143 19.46 14.19 -10.36
CA ASP A 143 19.51 15.59 -10.81
C ASP A 143 19.08 15.72 -12.28
N VAL A 144 17.83 15.32 -12.57
CA VAL A 144 17.19 15.53 -13.88
C VAL A 144 15.73 15.94 -13.70
N PRO A 145 15.16 16.74 -14.62
CA PRO A 145 13.80 17.27 -14.50
C PRO A 145 12.76 16.19 -14.85
N VAL A 146 12.59 15.23 -13.95
CA VAL A 146 11.69 14.06 -14.13
C VAL A 146 10.60 13.96 -13.07
N PHE A 147 10.60 14.85 -12.08
CA PHE A 147 9.64 14.82 -10.98
C PHE A 147 8.53 15.85 -11.18
N ASP A 148 7.35 15.54 -10.68
CA ASP A 148 6.26 16.50 -10.54
C ASP A 148 6.52 17.48 -9.37
N GLY A 149 5.61 18.43 -9.18
CA GLY A 149 5.70 19.41 -8.09
C GLY A 149 5.65 18.80 -6.68
N ASN A 150 5.30 17.52 -6.54
CA ASN A 150 5.23 16.78 -5.28
C ASN A 150 6.41 15.80 -5.10
N GLY A 151 7.39 15.81 -6.01
CA GLY A 151 8.55 14.91 -5.97
C GLY A 151 8.27 13.48 -6.45
N TYR A 152 7.13 13.23 -7.11
CA TYR A 152 6.81 11.95 -7.73
C TYR A 152 7.37 11.89 -9.16
N PRO A 153 8.02 10.79 -9.58
CA PRO A 153 8.56 10.70 -10.94
C PRO A 153 7.45 10.63 -11.98
N THR A 154 7.46 11.53 -12.96
CA THR A 154 6.55 11.48 -14.11
C THR A 154 6.97 10.35 -15.05
N HIS A 155 6.08 9.38 -15.25
CA HIS A 155 6.35 8.20 -16.06
C HIS A 155 5.05 7.62 -16.66
N GLU A 156 5.18 6.86 -17.73
CA GLU A 156 4.16 5.95 -18.24
C GLU A 156 4.69 4.53 -18.02
N ARG A 157 4.06 3.78 -17.11
CA ARG A 157 4.49 2.41 -16.74
C ARG A 157 6.00 2.27 -16.44
N GLY A 158 6.58 3.28 -15.79
CA GLY A 158 8.01 3.37 -15.47
C GLY A 158 8.91 3.95 -16.57
N VAL A 159 8.39 4.19 -17.77
CA VAL A 159 9.11 4.85 -18.85
C VAL A 159 8.99 6.37 -18.69
N THR A 160 10.12 7.07 -18.63
CA THR A 160 10.11 8.54 -18.50
C THR A 160 10.34 9.24 -19.85
N ALA A 161 10.04 10.54 -19.88
CA ALA A 161 10.38 11.41 -21.01
C ALA A 161 11.91 11.63 -21.14
N VAL A 162 12.67 11.42 -20.06
CA VAL A 162 14.13 11.52 -20.06
C VAL A 162 14.72 10.23 -20.65
N LYS A 163 15.40 10.35 -21.79
CA LYS A 163 16.03 9.20 -22.45
C LYS A 163 17.05 8.54 -21.51
N GLY A 164 16.95 7.21 -21.38
CA GLY A 164 17.84 6.42 -20.53
C GLY A 164 17.43 6.34 -19.07
N LEU A 165 16.36 7.03 -18.64
CA LEU A 165 15.84 6.97 -17.27
C LEU A 165 14.50 6.25 -17.20
N TYR A 166 14.41 5.29 -16.28
CA TYR A 166 13.25 4.44 -16.04
C TYR A 166 13.08 4.23 -14.53
N PHE A 167 11.84 4.01 -14.10
CA PHE A 167 11.50 3.68 -12.72
C PHE A 167 10.84 2.30 -12.65
N LEU A 168 11.25 1.49 -11.68
CA LEU A 168 10.69 0.15 -11.42
C LEU A 168 10.39 0.03 -9.92
N GLY A 169 9.38 -0.77 -9.57
CA GLY A 169 9.03 -1.05 -8.18
C GLY A 169 8.32 0.09 -7.45
N LEU A 170 7.79 1.07 -8.19
CA LEU A 170 6.95 2.10 -7.59
C LEU A 170 5.60 1.49 -7.14
N PRO A 171 5.03 1.95 -6.02
CA PRO A 171 3.65 1.62 -5.68
C PRO A 171 2.74 1.97 -6.86
N TRP A 172 1.93 0.99 -7.28
CA TRP A 172 1.03 1.16 -8.42
C TRP A 172 1.71 1.61 -9.72
N LEU A 173 2.98 1.25 -9.97
CA LEU A 173 3.71 1.62 -11.21
C LEU A 173 2.84 1.39 -12.46
N HIS A 174 2.28 0.19 -12.55
CA HIS A 174 1.27 -0.20 -13.52
C HIS A 174 0.01 -0.71 -12.83
N THR A 175 0.16 -1.65 -11.89
CA THR A 175 -0.95 -2.32 -11.19
C THR A 175 -0.67 -2.35 -9.69
N TRP A 176 -1.64 -2.77 -8.88
CA TRP A 176 -1.44 -2.87 -7.43
C TRP A 176 -0.26 -3.78 -7.04
N GLY A 177 0.04 -4.80 -7.86
CA GLY A 177 1.17 -5.72 -7.67
C GLY A 177 2.56 -5.12 -7.94
N SER A 178 2.67 -3.99 -8.63
CA SER A 178 3.95 -3.41 -9.11
C SER A 178 5.02 -3.19 -8.05
N GLY A 179 4.62 -2.80 -6.84
CA GLY A 179 5.53 -2.53 -5.72
C GLY A 179 5.90 -3.77 -4.90
N ARG A 180 5.49 -4.97 -5.33
CA ARG A 180 5.59 -6.21 -4.54
C ARG A 180 6.41 -7.25 -5.27
N PHE A 181 7.13 -8.10 -4.52
CA PHE A 181 7.89 -9.20 -5.12
C PHE A 181 7.03 -10.14 -5.98
N ALA A 182 5.76 -10.34 -5.61
CA ALA A 182 4.83 -11.17 -6.36
C ALA A 182 4.43 -10.59 -7.73
N GLY A 183 4.49 -9.27 -7.93
CA GLY A 183 4.00 -8.61 -9.16
C GLY A 183 5.08 -7.89 -9.99
N ILE A 184 6.26 -7.62 -9.42
CA ILE A 184 7.29 -6.79 -10.06
C ILE A 184 7.85 -7.37 -11.37
N GLU A 185 7.75 -8.69 -11.57
CA GLU A 185 8.26 -9.38 -12.76
C GLU A 185 7.67 -8.79 -14.06
N ARG A 186 6.37 -8.50 -14.08
CA ARG A 186 5.67 -8.01 -15.27
C ARG A 186 6.17 -6.63 -15.70
N ASP A 187 6.41 -5.77 -14.72
CA ASP A 187 6.95 -4.43 -14.98
C ASP A 187 8.42 -4.47 -15.36
N ALA A 188 9.21 -5.36 -14.73
CA ALA A 188 10.60 -5.58 -15.12
C ALA A 188 10.71 -6.05 -16.58
N ARG A 189 9.85 -6.99 -17.00
CA ARG A 189 9.77 -7.45 -18.39
C ARG A 189 9.42 -6.33 -19.36
N HIS A 190 8.36 -5.56 -19.05
CA HIS A 190 7.94 -4.43 -19.86
C HIS A 190 9.06 -3.38 -20.06
N LEU A 191 9.77 -3.04 -18.98
CA LEU A 191 10.87 -2.08 -19.06
C LEU A 191 12.07 -2.65 -19.84
N ALA A 192 12.38 -3.92 -19.68
CA ALA A 192 13.46 -4.57 -20.43
C ALA A 192 13.18 -4.52 -21.94
N GLU A 193 11.96 -4.86 -22.36
CA GLU A 193 11.51 -4.77 -23.76
C GLU A 193 11.61 -3.33 -24.28
N SER A 194 11.08 -2.35 -23.52
CA SER A 194 11.14 -0.93 -23.86
C SER A 194 12.57 -0.40 -24.02
N ILE A 195 13.51 -0.89 -23.21
CA ILE A 195 14.94 -0.53 -23.30
C ILE A 195 15.56 -1.13 -24.58
N LEU A 196 15.28 -2.40 -24.88
CA LEU A 196 15.80 -3.08 -26.07
C LEU A 196 15.30 -2.44 -27.37
N GLU A 197 14.01 -2.11 -27.44
CA GLU A 197 13.39 -1.45 -28.59
C GLU A 197 14.03 -0.08 -28.87
N ARG A 198 14.20 0.74 -27.83
CA ARG A 198 14.85 2.06 -27.95
C ARG A 198 16.29 1.94 -28.42
N ARG A 199 17.09 1.02 -27.86
CA ARG A 199 18.46 0.77 -28.32
C ARG A 199 18.53 0.28 -29.77
N GLY A 200 17.59 -0.58 -30.18
CA GLY A 200 17.47 -1.04 -31.56
C GLY A 200 17.14 0.12 -32.52
N SER A 201 16.25 1.02 -32.13
CA SER A 201 15.88 2.20 -32.91
C SER A 201 17.04 3.19 -33.07
N GLU A 202 17.80 3.46 -32.00
CA GLU A 202 18.97 4.33 -32.02
C GLU A 202 20.08 3.78 -32.91
N THR A 203 20.29 2.46 -32.86
CA THR A 203 21.25 1.76 -33.72
C THR A 203 20.85 1.90 -35.19
N ARG A 204 19.59 1.64 -35.54
CA ARG A 204 19.09 1.79 -36.92
C ARG A 204 19.16 3.25 -37.40
N SER A 205 18.84 4.21 -36.56
CA SER A 205 18.94 5.64 -36.90
C SER A 205 20.38 6.08 -37.15
N ARG A 206 21.35 5.57 -36.37
CA ARG A 206 22.79 5.85 -36.59
C ARG A 206 23.31 5.28 -37.91
N TYR A 207 22.84 4.10 -38.33
CA TYR A 207 23.22 3.51 -39.62
C TYR A 207 22.50 4.12 -40.82
N ALA A 208 21.29 4.68 -40.63
CA ALA A 208 20.56 5.37 -41.69
C ALA A 208 21.06 6.80 -41.94
N ALA A 209 21.79 7.39 -40.98
CA ALA A 209 22.35 8.74 -41.06
C ALA A 209 23.84 8.78 -41.45
N ALA A 210 24.46 7.61 -41.68
CA ALA A 210 25.83 7.44 -42.16
C ALA A 210 25.83 7.10 -43.66
#